data_AF-A0A7L2YZW6-F1
#
_entry.id   AF-A0A7L2YZW6-F1
#
_cell.length_a   1.000
_cell.length_b   1.000
_cell.length_c   1.000
_cell.angle_alpha   90.00
_cell.angle_beta   90.00
_cell.angle_gamma   90.00
#
_symmetry.space_group_name_H-M   'P 1'
#
loop_
_entity.id
_entity.type
_entity.pdbx_description
1 polymer ?
#
loop_
_entity_poly.entity_id
_entity_poly.type
_entity_poly.pdbx_seq_one_letter_code
_entity_poly.pdbx_strand_id
1 'polypeptide(L)'
;GMFFQGDTKNDTWIFVLTVLLSSTLIYNSRGSIDQQALDQLHYVMKLTEQVKLKAAPGQSEDEQADSQIAPFFPSLVWTVRDFTLQLEVDGKEISEDEYLERALKLKEGK
;
A
#
# COMPACT_ATOMS: atom_id res chain seq x y z
N GLY A 1 -6.28 1.08 -33.80
CA GLY A 1 -7.50 1.41 -33.05
C GLY A 1 -7.11 1.67 -31.62
N MET A 2 -7.37 2.89 -31.16
CA MET A 2 -7.51 3.35 -29.77
C MET A 2 -6.44 2.88 -28.76
N PHE A 3 -5.46 3.75 -28.53
CA PHE A 3 -4.67 3.77 -27.31
C PHE A 3 -5.63 4.04 -26.14
N PHE A 4 -5.72 3.13 -25.17
CA PHE A 4 -6.24 3.46 -23.85
C PHE A 4 -5.25 4.45 -23.23
N GLN A 5 -5.52 5.73 -23.41
CA GLN A 5 -4.85 6.79 -22.67
C GLN A 5 -5.39 6.68 -21.25
N GLY A 6 -4.69 5.93 -20.39
CA GLY A 6 -5.06 5.71 -19.00
C GLY A 6 -5.19 7.06 -18.30
N ASP A 7 -6.41 7.40 -17.88
CA ASP A 7 -6.63 8.53 -17.01
C ASP A 7 -6.10 8.13 -15.63
N THR A 8 -5.03 8.78 -15.18
CA THR A 8 -4.33 8.48 -13.91
C THR A 8 -5.26 8.53 -12.70
N LYS A 9 -6.37 9.29 -12.81
CA LYS A 9 -7.43 9.31 -11.80
C LYS A 9 -8.19 7.98 -11.75
N ASN A 10 -8.48 7.39 -12.90
CA ASN A 10 -9.19 6.10 -12.97
C ASN A 10 -8.33 4.98 -12.39
N ASP A 11 -7.03 4.97 -12.68
CA ASP A 11 -6.09 3.98 -12.11
C ASP A 11 -6.02 4.08 -10.58
N THR A 12 -6.08 5.30 -10.05
CA THR A 12 -6.11 5.52 -8.59
C THR A 12 -7.39 4.98 -7.97
N TRP A 13 -8.56 5.20 -8.58
CA TRP A 13 -9.83 4.67 -8.08
C TRP A 13 -9.93 3.15 -8.19
N ILE A 14 -9.40 2.57 -9.27
CA ILE A 14 -9.28 1.11 -9.43
C ILE A 14 -8.43 0.55 -8.28
N PHE A 15 -7.32 1.20 -7.94
CA PHE A 15 -6.48 0.79 -6.82
C PHE A 15 -7.23 0.91 -5.49
N VAL A 16 -7.85 2.06 -5.18
CA VAL A 16 -8.65 2.26 -3.95
C VAL A 16 -9.72 1.18 -3.80
N LEU A 17 -10.48 0.89 -4.86
CA LEU A 17 -11.49 -0.18 -4.85
C LEU A 17 -10.85 -1.56 -4.64
N THR A 18 -9.70 -1.82 -5.25
CA THR A 18 -8.95 -3.07 -5.03
C THR A 18 -8.58 -3.24 -3.55
N VAL A 19 -8.11 -2.18 -2.87
CA VAL A 19 -7.81 -2.25 -1.43
C VAL A 19 -9.07 -2.51 -0.61
N LEU A 20 -10.19 -1.86 -0.94
CA LEU A 20 -11.46 -2.00 -0.21
C LEU A 20 -12.08 -3.40 -0.35
N LEU A 21 -11.94 -4.02 -1.51
CA LEU A 21 -12.63 -5.26 -1.86
C LEU A 21 -11.78 -6.51 -1.62
N SER A 22 -10.46 -6.36 -1.42
CA SER A 22 -9.55 -7.49 -1.28
C SER A 22 -9.37 -7.89 0.18
N SER A 23 -9.19 -9.20 0.41
CA SER A 23 -8.65 -9.74 1.66
C SER A 23 -7.11 -9.74 1.67
N THR A 24 -6.50 -9.84 0.49
CA THR A 24 -5.05 -9.79 0.29
C THR A 24 -4.74 -8.93 -0.93
N LEU A 25 -3.86 -7.94 -0.76
CA LEU A 25 -3.41 -7.03 -1.80
C LEU A 25 -2.03 -7.48 -2.25
N ILE A 26 -1.91 -7.90 -3.51
CA ILE A 26 -0.63 -8.22 -4.12
C ILE A 26 -0.15 -6.99 -4.89
N TYR A 27 0.81 -6.26 -4.33
CA TYR A 27 1.42 -5.12 -5.00
C TYR A 27 2.65 -5.58 -5.78
N ASN A 28 2.75 -5.21 -7.06
CA ASN A 28 3.82 -5.66 -7.94
C ASN A 28 4.63 -4.47 -8.46
N SER A 29 5.92 -4.45 -8.15
CA SER A 29 6.88 -3.48 -8.70
C SER A 29 8.05 -4.20 -9.38
N ARG A 30 8.77 -3.48 -10.24
CA ARG A 30 10.03 -3.95 -10.82
C ARG A 30 11.21 -3.26 -10.12
N GLY A 31 12.36 -3.93 -10.08
CA GLY A 31 13.58 -3.40 -9.48
C GLY A 31 13.57 -3.56 -7.97
N SER A 32 13.86 -2.49 -7.23
CA SER A 32 13.82 -2.47 -5.76
C SER A 32 12.56 -1.74 -5.26
N ILE A 33 12.26 -1.87 -3.97
CA ILE A 33 11.29 -0.99 -3.31
C ILE A 33 11.90 0.41 -3.23
N ASP A 34 11.38 1.35 -4.02
CA ASP A 34 11.81 2.75 -4.05
C ASP A 34 10.80 3.67 -3.35
N GLN A 35 11.20 4.94 -3.15
CA GLN A 35 10.33 5.91 -2.50
C GLN A 35 9.06 6.18 -3.30
N GLN A 36 9.13 6.15 -4.64
CA GLN A 36 7.97 6.42 -5.48
C GLN A 36 6.87 5.36 -5.28
N ALA A 37 7.25 4.08 -5.23
CA ALA A 37 6.31 2.99 -5.01
C ALA A 37 5.71 3.03 -3.60
N LEU A 38 6.49 3.45 -2.60
CA LEU A 38 6.02 3.68 -1.23
C LEU A 38 5.05 4.87 -1.15
N ASP A 39 5.38 6.00 -1.77
CA ASP A 39 4.54 7.20 -1.80
C ASP A 39 3.20 6.92 -2.48
N GLN A 40 3.21 6.17 -3.58
CA GLN A 40 1.99 5.75 -4.27
C GLN A 40 1.12 4.85 -3.40
N LEU A 41 1.71 3.84 -2.76
CA LEU A 41 0.99 2.95 -1.86
C LEU A 41 0.39 3.73 -0.69
N HIS A 42 1.18 4.60 -0.06
CA HIS A 42 0.73 5.47 1.04
C HIS A 42 -0.42 6.38 0.65
N TYR A 43 -0.34 6.99 -0.53
CA TYR A 43 -1.39 7.85 -1.06
C TYR A 43 -2.71 7.10 -1.23
N VAL A 44 -2.67 5.90 -1.81
CA VAL A 44 -3.86 5.07 -1.98
C VAL A 44 -4.44 4.62 -0.64
N MET A 45 -3.60 4.27 0.34
CA MET A 45 -4.05 3.89 1.67
C MET A 45 -4.79 5.04 2.37
N LYS A 46 -4.25 6.27 2.29
CA LYS A 46 -4.92 7.48 2.80
C LYS A 46 -6.24 7.77 2.10
N LEU A 47 -6.29 7.65 0.77
CA LEU A 47 -7.53 7.83 0.03
C LEU A 47 -8.58 6.79 0.42
N THR A 48 -8.16 5.54 0.59
CA THR A 48 -9.03 4.44 1.01
C THR A 48 -9.64 4.71 2.39
N GLU A 49 -8.85 5.20 3.33
CA GLU A 49 -9.31 5.65 4.64
C GLU A 49 -10.34 6.79 4.53
N GLN A 50 -10.05 7.82 3.74
CA GLN A 50 -10.98 8.94 3.51
C GLN A 50 -12.30 8.50 2.88
N VAL A 51 -12.27 7.55 1.95
CA VAL A 51 -13.48 7.00 1.32
C VAL A 51 -14.32 6.23 2.34
N LYS A 52 -13.69 5.41 3.20
CA LYS A 52 -14.40 4.70 4.28
C LYS A 52 -15.11 5.67 5.23
N LEU A 53 -14.42 6.71 5.68
CA LEU A 53 -15.00 7.73 6.57
C LEU A 53 -16.21 8.43 5.94
N LYS A 54 -16.18 8.69 4.64
CA LYS A 54 -17.31 9.32 3.91
C LYS A 54 -18.46 8.35 3.60
N ALA A 55 -18.16 7.06 3.43
CA ALA A 55 -19.15 6.03 3.10
C ALA A 55 -19.99 5.58 4.32
N ALA A 56 -19.57 5.92 5.54
CA ALA A 56 -20.34 5.71 6.78
C ALA A 56 -20.85 7.02 7.41
N PRO A 57 -21.71 7.80 6.71
CA PRO A 57 -22.20 9.07 7.25
C PRO A 57 -23.21 8.81 8.38
N GLY A 58 -22.89 9.24 9.60
CA GLY A 58 -23.84 9.27 10.72
C GLY A 58 -23.48 8.44 11.96
N GLN A 59 -22.31 7.80 12.00
CA GLN A 59 -21.78 7.24 13.24
C GLN A 59 -20.95 8.32 13.95
N SER A 60 -21.28 8.63 15.21
CA SER A 60 -20.50 9.53 16.08
C SER A 60 -19.09 8.96 16.28
N GLU A 61 -18.10 9.84 16.45
CA GLU A 61 -16.68 9.45 16.69
C GLU A 61 -16.56 8.45 17.86
N ASP A 62 -17.45 8.52 18.85
CA ASP A 62 -17.51 7.62 20.00
C ASP A 62 -18.11 6.22 19.70
N GLU A 63 -19.02 6.07 18.72
CA GLU A 63 -19.60 4.77 18.33
C GLU A 63 -18.69 4.00 17.35
N GLN A 64 -17.77 4.71 16.70
CA GLN A 64 -16.78 4.18 15.77
C GLN A 64 -15.58 3.53 16.47
N ALA A 65 -15.25 3.97 17.70
CA ALA A 65 -14.20 3.36 18.51
C ALA A 65 -14.51 1.90 18.91
N ASP A 66 -15.80 1.56 19.08
CA ASP A 66 -16.28 0.22 19.45
C ASP A 66 -16.71 -0.63 18.23
N SER A 67 -16.94 0.00 17.08
CA SER A 67 -17.32 -0.65 15.82
C SER A 67 -16.11 -0.96 14.95
N GLN A 68 -15.16 -1.76 15.45
CA GLN A 68 -14.09 -2.43 14.66
C GLN A 68 -13.78 -1.79 13.29
N ILE A 69 -13.23 -0.57 13.25
CA ILE A 69 -12.82 0.09 11.99
C ILE A 69 -11.46 -0.46 11.50
N ALA A 70 -10.76 -1.20 12.36
CA ALA A 70 -9.46 -1.80 12.10
C ALA A 70 -9.39 -3.05 11.17
N PRO A 71 -10.42 -3.90 10.92
CA PRO A 71 -10.18 -5.23 10.38
C PRO A 71 -10.17 -5.34 8.85
N PHE A 72 -10.28 -4.25 8.10
CA PHE A 72 -10.46 -4.31 6.63
C PHE A 72 -9.36 -3.61 5.83
N PHE A 73 -8.13 -3.59 6.31
CA PHE A 73 -7.01 -3.43 5.38
C PHE A 73 -6.53 -4.83 4.96
N PRO A 74 -6.40 -5.08 3.66
CA PRO A 74 -5.95 -6.38 3.19
C PRO A 74 -4.55 -6.67 3.70
N SER A 75 -4.24 -7.95 3.91
CA SER A 75 -2.84 -8.36 4.06
C SER A 75 -2.07 -7.96 2.81
N LEU A 76 -0.92 -7.30 2.97
CA LEU A 76 -0.09 -6.86 1.85
C LEU A 76 0.96 -7.93 1.52
N VAL A 77 1.05 -8.28 0.24
CA VAL A 77 2.17 -9.04 -0.32
C VAL A 77 2.83 -8.19 -1.39
N TRP A 78 4.09 -7.82 -1.18
CA TRP A 78 4.85 -7.04 -2.15
C TRP A 78 5.72 -7.96 -3.00
N THR A 79 5.35 -8.10 -4.27
CA THR A 79 6.12 -8.85 -5.26
C THR A 79 7.09 -7.93 -5.99
N VAL A 80 8.38 -8.15 -5.78
CA VAL A 80 9.46 -7.36 -6.39
C VAL A 80 10.07 -8.16 -7.53
N ARG A 81 9.81 -7.76 -8.78
CA ARG A 81 10.30 -8.43 -9.99
C ARG A 81 11.63 -7.85 -10.44
N ASP A 82 12.43 -8.65 -11.14
CA ASP A 82 13.75 -8.26 -11.65
C ASP A 82 14.68 -7.77 -10.53
N PHE A 83 14.60 -8.42 -9.36
CA PHE A 83 15.36 -8.06 -8.17
C PHE A 83 16.83 -8.45 -8.35
N THR A 84 17.71 -7.45 -8.46
CA THR A 84 19.15 -7.64 -8.69
C THR A 84 20.00 -7.27 -7.47
N LEU A 85 19.38 -6.83 -6.37
CA LEU A 85 20.10 -6.48 -5.14
C LEU A 85 20.45 -7.73 -4.35
N GLN A 86 21.61 -7.72 -3.69
CA GLN A 86 21.93 -8.71 -2.68
C GLN A 86 21.16 -8.36 -1.40
N LEU A 87 20.46 -9.35 -0.84
CA LEU A 87 19.78 -9.24 0.44
C LEU A 87 20.81 -9.35 1.56
N GLU A 88 21.66 -8.33 1.69
CA GLU A 88 22.73 -8.31 2.70
C GLU A 88 22.78 -6.94 3.37
N VAL A 89 22.90 -6.94 4.70
CA VAL A 89 23.20 -5.73 5.47
C VAL A 89 24.27 -6.04 6.51
N ASP A 90 25.30 -5.20 6.56
CA ASP A 90 26.45 -5.33 7.46
C ASP A 90 27.15 -6.70 7.38
N GLY A 91 27.27 -7.27 6.17
CA GLY A 91 27.93 -8.58 5.99
C GLY A 91 27.03 -9.79 6.27
N LYS A 92 25.75 -9.58 6.59
CA LYS A 92 24.81 -10.64 6.94
C LYS A 92 23.65 -10.69 5.95
N GLU A 93 23.37 -11.89 5.48
CA GLU A 93 22.16 -12.15 4.68
C GLU A 93 20.91 -11.82 5.51
N ILE A 94 19.95 -11.14 4.88
CA ILE A 94 18.65 -10.80 5.45
C ILE A 94 17.54 -11.54 4.70
N SER A 95 16.39 -11.76 5.34
CA SER A 95 15.22 -12.32 4.66
C SER A 95 14.51 -11.29 3.79
N GLU A 96 13.64 -11.76 2.89
CA GLU A 96 12.77 -10.91 2.07
C GLU A 96 11.83 -10.06 2.94
N ASP A 97 11.30 -10.64 4.01
CA ASP A 97 10.47 -9.93 5.00
C ASP A 97 11.28 -8.85 5.70
N GLU A 98 12.53 -9.13 6.08
CA GLU A 98 13.41 -8.14 6.70
C GLU A 98 13.74 -6.98 5.74
N TYR A 99 13.93 -7.29 4.45
CA TYR A 99 14.09 -6.28 3.41
C TYR A 99 12.84 -5.38 3.29
N LEU A 100 11.64 -5.98 3.27
CA LEU A 100 10.38 -5.24 3.22
C LEU A 100 10.23 -4.32 4.44
N GLU A 101 10.43 -4.85 5.64
CA GLU A 101 10.36 -4.07 6.89
C GLU A 101 11.35 -2.91 6.90
N ARG A 102 12.58 -3.14 6.42
CA ARG A 102 13.60 -2.08 6.28
C ARG A 102 13.21 -1.02 5.25
N ALA A 103 12.57 -1.41 4.15
CA ALA A 103 12.08 -0.48 3.14
C ALA A 103 10.89 0.36 3.66
N LEU A 104 10.06 -0.23 4.54
CA LEU A 104 8.90 0.43 5.17
C LEU A 104 9.28 1.33 6.35
N LYS A 105 10.45 1.16 6.95
CA LYS A 105 10.93 2.04 8.02
C LYS A 105 10.98 3.48 7.52
N LEU A 106 10.16 4.34 8.14
CA LEU A 106 10.23 5.79 7.98
C LEU A 106 11.67 6.23 8.20
N LYS A 107 12.28 6.82 7.17
CA LYS A 107 13.47 7.65 7.40
C LYS A 107 13.01 8.82 8.24
N GLU A 108 13.47 8.89 9.49
CA GLU A 108 13.37 10.13 10.27
C GLU A 108 13.99 11.24 9.42
N GLY A 109 13.14 12.15 8.93
CA GLY A 109 13.59 13.32 8.23
C GLY A 109 14.49 14.12 9.16
N LYS A 110 15.72 14.42 8.71
CA LYS A 110 16.51 15.48 9.32
C LYS A 110 15.90 16.84 9.03
#